data_AF-A0A485BPT2-F1
#
_entry.id   AF-A0A485BPT2-F1
#
_cell.length_a   1.000
_cell.length_b   1.000
_cell.length_c   1.000
_cell.angle_alpha   90.00
_cell.angle_beta   90.00
_cell.angle_gamma   90.00
#
_symmetry.space_group_name_H-M   'P 1'
#
loop_
_entity.id
_entity.type
_entity.pdbx_description
1 polymer ?
#
loop_
_entity_poly.entity_id
_entity_poly.type
_entity_poly.pdbx_seq_one_letter_code
_entity_poly.pdbx_strand_id
1 'polypeptide(L)'
;MLQEIFAGKLLATTLQWHELNADQLRRIATMAAGFTGLLSLFNIIGRFFWASVSDLCGRKMTFAMIFLLGAALYGSLPLINHGGYVAIFVCALCVIISMYGGGFATIPAYLADIFGAQMVGAIHGRLLTAWSAAGISGPVLVNYLREYQLAQGLAPQRVYDITLMVLTGLLVIGLICNQLIRPIPQKYAMSAQQQQQAKGLYTVNENAQLSWEPRPSRALMALSWFAVRGAAAVGNRDHLPTGGEVLYVAIRQASARWGIGRVLAQSPFIKIIPIRPVGDTLTYCDLCHTVIKTEKRDTAMQHIIEGFLNFQKEIFPQRKELFRSLASSQNPKALFISCSDSRLVPELVTQQDPGQLFVIRNAGNIVPSFGPEPGGVSATIEYAVVALGVTDIVICGHSNCGAMTAVATCQCLDSMPAVSHWAALCRCGKSGC
;
A
#
# COMPACT_ATOMS: atom_id res chain seq x y z
N MET A 1 -20.67 3.73 19.43
CA MET A 1 -20.76 5.03 20.13
C MET A 1 -22.04 5.80 19.81
N LEU A 2 -22.24 6.40 18.62
CA LEU A 2 -23.45 7.22 18.34
C LEU A 2 -24.78 6.49 18.61
N GLN A 3 -24.88 5.24 18.16
CA GLN A 3 -26.07 4.41 18.36
C GLN A 3 -26.34 4.10 19.84
N GLU A 4 -25.31 3.71 20.58
CA GLU A 4 -25.42 3.32 22.00
C GLU A 4 -25.67 4.51 22.93
N ILE A 5 -25.10 5.66 22.59
CA ILE A 5 -25.18 6.87 23.43
C ILE A 5 -26.54 7.56 23.25
N PHE A 6 -26.99 7.74 22.00
CA PHE A 6 -28.18 8.55 21.73
C PHE A 6 -29.45 7.72 21.50
N ALA A 7 -29.34 6.44 21.11
CA ALA A 7 -30.47 5.51 20.99
C ALA A 7 -31.77 6.17 20.45
N GLY A 8 -32.84 6.17 21.24
CA GLY A 8 -34.13 6.77 20.88
C GLY A 8 -34.09 8.27 20.57
N LYS A 9 -33.12 9.03 21.09
CA LYS A 9 -32.95 10.46 20.79
C LYS A 9 -32.63 10.71 19.31
N LEU A 10 -32.03 9.74 18.60
CA LEU A 10 -31.81 9.84 17.15
C LEU A 10 -33.11 9.83 16.35
N LEU A 11 -34.17 9.28 16.93
CA LEU A 11 -35.52 9.22 16.35
C LEU A 11 -36.47 10.24 17.00
N ALA A 12 -35.95 11.20 17.78
CA ALA A 12 -36.73 12.13 18.60
C ALA A 12 -37.71 11.43 19.57
N THR A 13 -37.29 10.29 20.13
CA THR A 13 -38.03 9.52 21.14
C THR A 13 -37.26 9.43 22.47
N THR A 14 -37.96 9.17 23.57
CA THR A 14 -37.36 8.98 24.91
C THR A 14 -37.00 7.52 25.22
N LEU A 15 -37.28 6.61 24.27
CA LEU A 15 -37.09 5.17 24.41
C LEU A 15 -35.60 4.81 24.57
N GLN A 16 -35.31 3.91 25.51
CA GLN A 16 -34.00 3.32 25.70
C GLN A 16 -33.73 2.24 24.65
N TRP A 17 -32.46 1.88 24.47
CA TRP A 17 -32.02 0.94 23.43
C TRP A 17 -32.80 -0.40 23.42
N HIS A 18 -33.16 -0.93 24.59
CA HIS A 18 -33.88 -2.19 24.75
C HIS A 18 -35.40 -2.07 24.51
N GLU A 19 -35.93 -0.86 24.41
CA GLU A 19 -37.36 -0.57 24.22
C GLU A 19 -37.71 -0.29 22.75
N LEU A 20 -36.69 -0.27 21.87
CA LEU A 20 -36.85 0.03 20.44
C LEU A 20 -37.31 -1.20 19.67
N ASN A 21 -38.29 -1.01 18.79
CA ASN A 21 -38.76 -2.08 17.90
C ASN A 21 -37.80 -2.32 16.72
N ALA A 22 -38.01 -3.43 16.00
CA ALA A 22 -37.12 -3.84 14.90
C ALA A 22 -36.99 -2.79 13.79
N ASP A 23 -38.07 -2.05 13.48
CA ASP A 23 -38.05 -1.02 12.44
C ASP A 23 -37.32 0.25 12.89
N GLN A 24 -37.44 0.63 14.16
CA GLN A 24 -36.69 1.73 14.76
C GLN A 24 -35.19 1.42 14.78
N LEU A 25 -34.81 0.19 15.15
CA LEU A 25 -33.42 -0.27 15.12
C LEU A 25 -32.83 -0.24 13.69
N ARG A 26 -33.60 -0.68 12.67
CA ARG A 26 -33.19 -0.56 11.26
C ARG A 26 -32.94 0.89 10.85
N ARG A 27 -33.83 1.82 11.23
CA ARG A 27 -33.66 3.25 10.93
C ARG A 27 -32.39 3.82 11.58
N ILE A 28 -32.12 3.47 12.84
CA ILE A 28 -30.89 3.87 13.55
C ILE A 28 -29.64 3.28 12.88
N ALA A 29 -29.72 2.04 12.36
CA ALA A 29 -28.63 1.44 11.59
C ALA A 29 -28.35 2.22 10.30
N THR A 30 -29.39 2.61 9.54
CA THR A 30 -29.25 3.45 8.35
C THR A 30 -28.64 4.82 8.67
N MET A 31 -29.06 5.46 9.77
CA MET A 31 -28.47 6.72 10.23
C MET A 31 -27.00 6.57 10.59
N ALA A 32 -26.61 5.47 11.24
CA ALA A 32 -25.21 5.21 11.58
C ALA A 32 -24.35 4.93 10.34
N ALA A 33 -24.90 4.24 9.33
CA ALA A 33 -24.22 4.05 8.04
C ALA A 33 -24.01 5.40 7.34
N GLY A 34 -25.03 6.25 7.28
CA GLY A 34 -24.92 7.62 6.75
C GLY A 34 -23.91 8.47 7.51
N PHE A 35 -23.89 8.37 8.84
CA PHE A 35 -22.90 9.04 9.68
C PHE A 35 -21.47 8.56 9.39
N THR A 36 -21.26 7.26 9.18
CA THR A 36 -19.96 6.70 8.79
C THR A 36 -19.50 7.24 7.44
N GLY A 37 -20.41 7.38 6.48
CA GLY A 37 -20.15 8.04 5.19
C GLY A 37 -19.76 9.51 5.36
N LEU A 38 -20.47 10.26 6.22
CA LEU A 38 -20.16 11.65 6.54
C LEU A 38 -18.76 11.79 7.16
N LEU A 39 -18.39 10.94 8.11
CA LEU A 39 -17.05 10.93 8.70
C LEU A 39 -15.97 10.66 7.64
N SER A 40 -16.23 9.73 6.72
CA SER A 40 -15.29 9.42 5.63
C SER A 40 -15.09 10.60 4.68
N LEU A 41 -16.16 11.33 4.37
CA LEU A 41 -16.09 12.57 3.57
C LEU A 41 -15.22 13.62 4.26
N PHE A 42 -15.44 13.87 5.56
CA PHE A 42 -14.62 14.81 6.33
C PHE A 42 -13.17 14.35 6.45
N ASN A 43 -12.91 13.04 6.47
CA ASN A 43 -11.53 12.53 6.42
C ASN A 43 -10.82 12.93 5.12
N ILE A 44 -11.50 12.79 3.98
CA ILE A 44 -10.97 13.14 2.66
C ILE A 44 -10.76 14.65 2.56
N ILE A 45 -11.79 15.44 2.90
CA ILE A 45 -11.72 16.91 2.87
C ILE A 45 -10.60 17.40 3.80
N GLY A 46 -10.49 16.81 4.99
CA GLY A 46 -9.45 17.14 5.96
C GLY A 46 -8.03 16.96 5.43
N ARG A 47 -7.78 15.97 4.57
CA ARG A 47 -6.46 15.78 3.93
C ARG A 47 -6.04 17.01 3.14
N PHE A 48 -6.95 17.59 2.36
CA PHE A 48 -6.66 18.78 1.56
C PHE A 48 -6.62 20.03 2.43
N PHE A 49 -7.63 20.24 3.27
CA PHE A 49 -7.75 21.43 4.09
C PHE A 49 -6.55 21.63 5.01
N TRP A 50 -6.19 20.62 5.80
CA TRP A 50 -5.10 20.74 6.76
C TRP A 50 -3.72 20.74 6.09
N ALA A 51 -3.56 20.05 4.96
CA ALA A 51 -2.33 20.16 4.17
C ALA A 51 -2.13 21.61 3.68
N SER A 52 -3.17 22.24 3.11
CA SER A 52 -3.12 23.64 2.69
C SER A 52 -2.88 24.59 3.86
N VAL A 53 -3.58 24.39 4.99
CA VAL A 53 -3.35 25.19 6.22
C VAL A 53 -1.90 25.11 6.64
N SER A 54 -1.30 23.92 6.56
CA SER A 54 0.07 23.71 7.01
C SER A 54 1.14 24.32 6.12
N ASP A 55 0.83 24.59 4.85
CA ASP A 55 1.66 25.42 3.98
C ASP A 55 1.61 26.91 4.37
N LEU A 56 0.50 27.37 4.97
CA LEU A 56 0.31 28.77 5.36
C LEU A 56 0.88 29.10 6.75
N CYS A 57 0.63 28.23 7.74
CA CYS A 57 0.98 28.48 9.15
C CYS A 57 2.24 27.73 9.62
N GLY A 58 2.79 26.86 8.77
CA GLY A 58 3.92 26.00 9.08
C GLY A 58 3.51 24.66 9.70
N ARG A 59 4.18 23.59 9.25
CA ARG A 59 3.83 22.19 9.56
C ARG A 59 3.85 21.89 11.07
N LYS A 60 4.85 22.38 11.82
CA LYS A 60 4.94 22.18 13.29
C LYS A 60 3.76 22.82 14.03
N MET A 61 3.35 24.02 13.62
CA MET A 61 2.24 24.75 14.21
C MET A 61 0.90 24.07 13.89
N THR A 62 0.74 23.53 12.69
CA THR A 62 -0.46 22.75 12.33
C THR A 62 -0.66 21.54 13.23
N PHE A 63 0.40 20.78 13.52
CA PHE A 63 0.29 19.67 14.47
C PHE A 63 -0.06 20.16 15.88
N ALA A 64 0.49 21.29 16.33
CA ALA A 64 0.11 21.87 17.61
C ALA A 64 -1.38 22.27 17.65
N MET A 65 -1.90 22.87 16.58
CA MET A 65 -3.32 23.19 16.44
C MET A 65 -4.19 21.93 16.44
N ILE A 66 -3.80 20.89 15.71
CA ILE A 66 -4.52 19.61 15.69
C ILE A 66 -4.58 18.97 17.09
N PHE A 67 -3.46 18.96 17.82
CA PHE A 67 -3.45 18.39 19.17
C PHE A 67 -4.25 19.22 20.18
N LEU A 68 -4.14 20.56 20.13
CA LEU A 68 -4.89 21.46 21.02
C LEU A 68 -6.40 21.41 20.76
N LEU A 69 -6.79 21.56 19.49
CA LEU A 69 -8.19 21.47 19.08
C LEU A 69 -8.74 20.07 19.34
N GLY A 70 -7.96 19.03 19.08
CA GLY A 70 -8.29 17.66 19.41
C GLY A 70 -8.56 17.47 20.90
N ALA A 71 -7.66 17.94 21.77
CA ALA A 71 -7.83 17.84 23.22
C ALA A 71 -9.08 18.60 23.71
N ALA A 72 -9.33 19.80 23.18
CA ALA A 72 -10.54 20.58 23.51
C ALA A 72 -11.82 19.87 23.05
N LEU A 73 -11.84 19.31 21.84
CA LEU A 73 -13.02 18.61 21.31
C LEU A 73 -13.25 17.30 22.05
N TYR A 74 -12.24 16.43 22.22
CA TYR A 74 -12.38 15.19 22.96
C TYR A 74 -12.76 15.42 24.44
N GLY A 75 -12.21 16.45 25.09
CA GLY A 75 -12.55 16.81 26.47
C GLY A 75 -13.95 17.40 26.65
N SER A 76 -14.52 18.02 25.60
CA SER A 76 -15.88 18.56 25.63
C SER A 76 -16.96 17.55 25.22
N LEU A 77 -16.60 16.45 24.53
CA LEU A 77 -17.56 15.41 24.12
C LEU A 77 -18.38 14.82 25.27
N PRO A 78 -17.84 14.52 26.47
CA PRO A 78 -18.64 14.07 27.60
C PRO A 78 -19.72 15.08 28.00
N LEU A 79 -19.40 16.38 28.04
CA LEU A 79 -20.36 17.44 28.39
C LEU A 79 -21.48 17.56 27.35
N ILE A 80 -21.11 17.52 26.06
CA ILE A 80 -22.06 17.57 24.94
C ILE A 80 -22.99 16.35 24.95
N ASN A 81 -22.43 15.18 25.27
CA ASN A 81 -23.14 13.93 25.42
C ASN A 81 -24.18 14.00 26.55
N HIS A 82 -23.76 14.38 27.77
CA HIS A 82 -24.69 14.52 28.91
C HIS A 82 -25.78 15.56 28.66
N GLY A 83 -25.46 16.64 27.93
CA GLY A 83 -26.43 17.64 27.48
C GLY A 83 -27.39 17.16 26.40
N GLY A 84 -27.15 16.00 25.77
CA GLY A 84 -28.01 15.43 24.73
C GLY A 84 -27.94 16.17 23.39
N TYR A 85 -26.92 16.99 23.15
CA TYR A 85 -26.80 17.82 21.95
C TYR A 85 -26.24 17.04 20.75
N VAL A 86 -27.08 16.22 20.12
CA VAL A 86 -26.69 15.31 19.03
C VAL A 86 -25.98 16.03 17.87
N ALA A 87 -26.49 17.18 17.43
CA ALA A 87 -25.93 17.91 16.29
C ALA A 87 -24.50 18.41 16.57
N ILE A 88 -24.27 18.99 17.76
CA ILE A 88 -22.95 19.47 18.18
C ILE A 88 -21.98 18.30 18.30
N PHE A 89 -22.44 17.17 18.83
CA PHE A 89 -21.65 15.94 18.94
C PHE A 89 -21.19 15.43 17.57
N VAL A 90 -22.11 15.36 16.60
CA VAL A 90 -21.81 14.96 15.21
C VAL A 90 -20.81 15.91 14.57
N CYS A 91 -21.01 17.23 14.70
CA CYS A 91 -20.09 18.23 14.16
C CYS A 91 -18.69 18.12 14.77
N ALA A 92 -18.59 17.92 16.09
CA ALA A 92 -17.32 17.74 16.78
C ALA A 92 -16.55 16.51 16.24
N LEU A 93 -17.25 15.38 16.03
CA LEU A 93 -16.64 14.18 15.43
C LEU A 93 -16.20 14.38 13.98
N CYS A 94 -16.97 15.13 13.17
CA CYS A 94 -16.56 15.48 11.82
C CYS A 94 -15.26 16.30 11.81
N VAL A 95 -15.12 17.29 12.71
CA VAL A 95 -13.88 18.07 12.85
C VAL A 95 -12.73 17.17 13.29
N ILE A 96 -12.93 16.30 14.29
CA ILE A 96 -11.92 15.33 14.76
C ILE A 96 -11.42 14.45 13.62
N ILE A 97 -12.32 13.87 12.83
CA ILE A 97 -11.95 12.97 11.72
C ILE A 97 -11.27 13.73 10.57
N SER A 98 -11.62 15.01 10.37
CA SER A 98 -10.90 15.87 9.42
C SER A 98 -9.43 16.06 9.83
N MET A 99 -9.17 16.28 11.13
CA MET A 99 -7.81 16.43 11.67
C MET A 99 -7.01 15.14 11.54
N TYR A 100 -7.65 13.98 11.74
CA TYR A 100 -7.03 12.68 11.53
C TYR A 100 -6.52 12.53 10.08
N GLY A 101 -7.34 12.84 9.08
CA GLY A 101 -6.94 12.83 7.67
C GLY A 101 -5.85 13.86 7.36
N GLY A 102 -6.00 15.06 7.91
CA GLY A 102 -5.06 16.16 7.80
C GLY A 102 -3.65 15.84 8.31
N GLY A 103 -3.57 15.22 9.48
CA GLY A 103 -2.31 14.75 10.05
C GLY A 103 -1.57 13.83 9.08
N PHE A 104 -2.24 12.80 8.56
CA PHE A 104 -1.62 11.87 7.60
C PHE A 104 -1.11 12.53 6.32
N ALA A 105 -1.85 13.50 5.78
CA ALA A 105 -1.43 14.23 4.59
C ALA A 105 -0.21 15.13 4.86
N THR A 106 -0.07 15.63 6.09
CA THR A 106 0.93 16.63 6.49
C THR A 106 2.25 15.99 6.98
N ILE A 107 2.22 14.75 7.48
CA ILE A 107 3.40 14.06 8.04
C ILE A 107 4.59 14.03 7.06
N PRO A 108 4.48 13.63 5.78
CA PRO A 108 5.64 13.51 4.91
C PRO A 108 6.38 14.84 4.71
N ALA A 109 5.63 15.93 4.53
CA ALA A 109 6.17 17.28 4.43
C ALA A 109 6.81 17.72 5.76
N TYR A 110 6.13 17.48 6.88
CA TYR A 110 6.66 17.81 8.20
C TYR A 110 7.99 17.10 8.51
N LEU A 111 8.10 15.82 8.13
CA LEU A 111 9.34 15.06 8.26
C LEU A 111 10.44 15.57 7.32
N ALA A 112 10.07 15.99 6.09
CA ALA A 112 11.02 16.56 5.15
C ALA A 112 11.62 17.87 5.68
N ASP A 113 10.80 18.71 6.32
CA ASP A 113 11.22 20.00 6.88
C ASP A 113 12.18 19.82 8.06
N ILE A 114 11.93 18.84 8.94
CA ILE A 114 12.72 18.63 10.17
C ILE A 114 13.97 17.79 9.92
N PHE A 115 13.83 16.71 9.15
CA PHE A 115 14.84 15.66 9.00
C PHE A 115 15.45 15.58 7.60
N GLY A 116 14.97 16.39 6.65
CA GLY A 116 15.39 16.39 5.26
C GLY A 116 14.68 15.32 4.42
N ALA A 117 14.41 15.65 3.15
CA ALA A 117 13.67 14.82 2.21
C ALA A 117 14.23 13.38 2.03
N GLN A 118 15.54 13.20 2.23
CA GLN A 118 16.22 11.91 2.04
C GLN A 118 15.89 10.89 3.15
N MET A 119 15.64 11.36 4.38
CA MET A 119 15.36 10.52 5.54
C MET A 119 13.86 10.31 5.78
N VAL A 120 13.01 10.96 4.99
CA VAL A 120 11.54 10.87 5.10
C VAL A 120 11.09 9.42 5.04
N GLY A 121 11.56 8.63 4.07
CA GLY A 121 11.14 7.23 3.93
C GLY A 121 11.46 6.39 5.19
N ALA A 122 12.68 6.51 5.71
CA ALA A 122 13.12 5.74 6.88
C ALA A 122 12.38 6.12 8.17
N ILE A 123 12.15 7.42 8.40
CA ILE A 123 11.46 7.91 9.59
C ILE A 123 9.95 7.68 9.47
N HIS A 124 9.38 7.91 8.29
CA HIS A 124 7.97 7.69 8.01
C HIS A 124 7.59 6.21 8.17
N GLY A 125 8.44 5.27 7.73
CA GLY A 125 8.22 3.84 7.95
C GLY A 125 8.14 3.45 9.43
N ARG A 126 9.00 4.03 10.28
CA ARG A 126 8.95 3.82 11.74
C ARG A 126 7.68 4.42 12.36
N LEU A 127 7.29 5.60 11.90
CA LEU A 127 6.05 6.25 12.32
C LEU A 127 4.82 5.39 11.96
N LEU A 128 4.76 4.84 10.75
CA LEU A 128 3.68 3.94 10.32
C LEU A 128 3.65 2.64 11.14
N THR A 129 4.82 2.10 11.51
CA THR A 129 4.90 0.92 12.38
C THR A 129 4.31 1.20 13.76
N ALA A 130 4.66 2.35 14.36
CA ALA A 130 4.09 2.78 15.63
C ALA A 130 2.57 3.02 15.53
N TRP A 131 2.11 3.58 14.41
CA TRP A 131 0.69 3.77 14.15
C TRP A 131 -0.08 2.44 14.01
N SER A 132 0.49 1.43 13.35
CA SER A 132 -0.10 0.09 13.31
C SER A 132 -0.21 -0.54 14.68
N ALA A 133 0.82 -0.42 15.53
CA ALA A 133 0.76 -0.88 16.92
C ALA A 133 -0.34 -0.16 17.72
N ALA A 134 -0.49 1.15 17.52
CA ALA A 134 -1.58 1.93 18.11
C ALA A 134 -2.96 1.53 17.56
N GLY A 135 -3.05 1.17 16.28
CA GLY A 135 -4.29 0.70 15.64
C GLY A 135 -4.80 -0.63 16.20
N ILE A 136 -3.91 -1.48 16.72
CA ILE A 136 -4.26 -2.71 17.45
C ILE A 136 -4.58 -2.39 18.91
N SER A 137 -3.72 -1.60 19.57
CA SER A 137 -3.84 -1.33 21.01
C SER A 137 -5.03 -0.44 21.36
N GLY A 138 -5.39 0.49 20.47
CA GLY A 138 -6.46 1.47 20.68
C GLY A 138 -7.84 0.82 20.87
N PRO A 139 -8.34 0.01 19.92
CA PRO A 139 -9.61 -0.69 20.09
C PRO A 139 -9.64 -1.61 21.31
N VAL A 140 -8.53 -2.29 21.62
CA VAL A 140 -8.42 -3.15 22.81
C VAL A 140 -8.58 -2.33 24.09
N LEU A 141 -7.87 -1.20 24.19
CA LEU A 141 -7.99 -0.29 25.33
C LEU A 141 -9.42 0.27 25.48
N VAL A 142 -10.02 0.72 24.38
CA VAL A 142 -11.38 1.28 24.38
C VAL A 142 -12.39 0.23 24.82
N ASN A 143 -12.31 -0.99 24.30
CA ASN A 143 -13.22 -2.08 24.65
C ASN A 143 -13.05 -2.50 26.11
N TYR A 144 -11.81 -2.64 26.58
CA TYR A 144 -11.54 -2.99 27.97
C TYR A 144 -12.08 -1.94 28.95
N LEU A 145 -11.83 -0.65 28.67
CA LEU A 145 -12.35 0.45 29.50
C LEU A 145 -13.89 0.51 29.47
N ARG A 146 -14.50 0.21 28.32
CA ARG A 146 -15.95 0.16 28.14
C ARG A 146 -16.56 -0.98 28.97
N GLU A 147 -16.03 -2.19 28.85
CA GLU A 147 -16.49 -3.38 29.58
C GLU A 147 -16.30 -3.24 31.09
N TYR A 148 -15.14 -2.72 31.53
CA TYR A 148 -14.88 -2.43 32.94
C TYR A 148 -15.92 -1.47 33.53
N GLN A 149 -16.28 -0.41 32.79
CA GLN A 149 -17.29 0.55 33.24
C GLN A 149 -18.70 -0.06 33.28
N LEU A 150 -19.05 -0.89 32.29
CA LEU A 150 -20.32 -1.61 32.30
C LEU A 150 -20.41 -2.58 33.50
N ALA A 151 -19.32 -3.27 33.84
CA ALA A 151 -19.27 -4.16 34.99
C ALA A 151 -19.47 -3.44 36.34
N GLN A 152 -19.09 -2.16 36.42
CA GLN A 152 -19.34 -1.29 37.57
C GLN A 152 -20.77 -0.72 37.60
N GLY A 153 -21.65 -1.13 36.68
CA GLY A 153 -23.05 -0.70 36.63
C GLY A 153 -23.27 0.70 36.06
N LEU A 154 -22.29 1.28 35.35
CA LEU A 154 -22.46 2.59 34.71
C LEU A 154 -23.47 2.52 33.56
N ALA A 155 -24.35 3.52 33.49
CA ALA A 155 -25.33 3.63 32.42
C ALA A 155 -24.64 3.77 31.04
N PRO A 156 -25.14 3.14 29.95
CA PRO A 156 -24.51 3.13 28.62
C PRO A 156 -24.09 4.50 28.08
N GLN A 157 -24.81 5.55 28.46
CA GLN A 157 -24.56 6.93 28.08
C GLN A 157 -23.23 7.47 28.64
N ARG A 158 -22.77 6.97 29.79
CA ARG A 158 -21.54 7.43 30.47
C ARG A 158 -20.32 6.54 30.25
N VAL A 159 -20.51 5.36 29.65
CA VAL A 159 -19.47 4.32 29.53
C VAL A 159 -18.25 4.78 28.71
N TYR A 160 -18.40 5.82 27.88
CA TYR A 160 -17.31 6.37 27.08
C TYR A 160 -16.60 7.57 27.72
N ASP A 161 -17.09 8.10 28.84
CA ASP A 161 -16.56 9.34 29.42
C ASP A 161 -15.09 9.20 29.83
N ILE A 162 -14.75 8.14 30.56
CA ILE A 162 -13.37 7.87 30.98
C ILE A 162 -12.48 7.65 29.75
N THR A 163 -12.97 6.91 28.75
CA THR A 163 -12.24 6.66 27.50
C THR A 163 -11.92 7.97 26.77
N LEU A 164 -12.87 8.89 26.64
CA LEU A 164 -12.68 10.20 26.00
C LEU A 164 -11.72 11.09 26.80
N MET A 165 -11.74 11.02 28.13
CA MET A 165 -10.79 11.73 28.99
C MET A 165 -9.36 11.18 28.86
N VAL A 166 -9.20 9.86 28.78
CA VAL A 166 -7.90 9.21 28.53
C VAL A 166 -7.35 9.63 27.17
N LEU A 167 -8.18 9.64 26.12
CA LEU A 167 -7.78 10.11 24.78
C LEU A 167 -7.37 11.59 24.78
N THR A 168 -8.07 12.43 25.54
CA THR A 168 -7.68 13.83 25.75
C THR A 168 -6.28 13.93 26.37
N GLY A 169 -6.00 13.14 27.42
CA GLY A 169 -4.67 13.08 28.04
C GLY A 169 -3.58 12.65 27.07
N LEU A 170 -3.85 11.64 26.22
CA LEU A 170 -2.91 11.19 25.19
C LEU A 170 -2.63 12.26 24.14
N LEU A 171 -3.62 13.10 23.79
CA LEU A 171 -3.42 14.22 22.87
C LEU A 171 -2.56 15.33 23.48
N VAL A 172 -2.71 15.60 24.78
CA VAL A 172 -1.83 16.54 25.50
C VAL A 172 -0.39 16.02 25.54
N ILE A 173 -0.19 14.73 25.80
CA ILE A 173 1.14 14.10 25.70
C ILE A 173 1.67 14.22 24.27
N GLY A 174 0.83 13.98 23.26
CA GLY A 174 1.16 14.16 21.85
C GLY A 174 1.62 15.59 21.51
N LEU A 175 0.94 16.60 22.07
CA LEU A 175 1.32 18.00 21.94
C LEU A 175 2.72 18.26 22.53
N ILE A 176 2.98 17.77 23.74
CA ILE A 176 4.28 17.89 24.39
C ILE A 176 5.37 17.23 23.53
N CYS A 177 5.14 15.99 23.11
CA CYS A 177 6.05 15.27 22.21
C CYS A 177 6.32 16.05 20.92
N ASN A 178 5.29 16.64 20.29
CA ASN A 178 5.44 17.46 19.09
C ASN A 178 6.33 18.70 19.34
N GLN A 179 6.22 19.34 20.50
CA GLN A 179 7.08 20.48 20.82
C GLN A 179 8.54 20.09 21.05
N LEU A 180 8.77 18.90 21.59
CA LEU A 180 10.11 18.34 21.82
C LEU A 180 10.82 17.94 20.51
N ILE A 181 10.11 17.76 19.40
CA ILE A 181 10.74 17.49 18.11
C ILE A 181 11.54 18.71 17.64
N ARG A 182 12.85 18.51 17.42
CA ARG A 182 13.79 19.55 17.00
C ARG A 182 14.41 19.20 15.64
N PRO A 183 14.78 20.21 14.83
CA PRO A 183 15.57 20.00 13.62
C PRO A 183 16.88 19.28 13.91
N ILE A 184 17.37 18.54 12.93
CA ILE A 184 18.68 17.88 13.01
C ILE A 184 19.77 18.96 13.16
N PRO A 185 20.69 18.85 14.14
CA PRO A 185 21.82 19.76 14.28
C PRO A 185 22.65 19.85 13.00
N GLN A 186 23.15 21.05 12.64
CA GLN A 186 23.88 21.27 11.38
C GLN A 186 25.06 20.30 11.16
N LYS A 187 25.70 19.81 12.23
CA LYS A 187 26.75 18.77 12.17
C LYS A 187 26.31 17.45 11.52
N TYR A 188 25.02 17.13 11.57
CA TYR A 188 24.42 15.93 10.97
C TYR A 188 23.55 16.28 9.76
N ALA A 189 23.38 17.58 9.46
CA ALA A 189 22.71 18.03 8.25
C ALA A 189 23.71 17.96 7.08
N MET A 190 23.32 17.32 5.97
CA MET A 190 24.18 17.26 4.78
C MET A 190 24.38 18.66 4.22
N SER A 191 25.62 19.01 3.86
CA SER A 191 25.93 20.28 3.21
C SER A 191 25.24 20.39 1.84
N ALA A 192 25.07 21.61 1.32
CA ALA A 192 24.49 21.82 -0.02
C ALA A 192 25.25 21.03 -1.11
N GLN A 193 26.57 20.90 -0.98
CA GLN A 193 27.41 20.07 -1.86
C GLN A 193 27.12 18.57 -1.69
N GLN A 194 26.98 18.07 -0.45
CA GLN A 194 26.60 16.67 -0.19
C GLN A 194 25.17 16.37 -0.66
N GLN A 195 24.25 17.34 -0.63
CA GLN A 195 22.92 17.20 -1.21
C GLN A 195 22.94 17.15 -2.74
N GLN A 196 23.81 17.94 -3.39
CA GLN A 196 24.00 17.89 -4.84
C GLN A 196 24.66 16.58 -5.27
N GLN A 197 25.66 16.10 -4.51
CA GLN A 197 26.28 14.79 -4.69
C GLN A 197 25.27 13.66 -4.46
N ALA A 198 24.47 13.70 -3.40
CA ALA A 198 23.42 12.72 -3.15
C ALA A 198 22.37 12.71 -4.26
N LYS A 199 21.92 13.89 -4.73
CA LYS A 199 21.04 14.01 -5.91
C LYS A 199 21.69 13.43 -7.18
N GLY A 200 23.00 13.60 -7.34
CA GLY A 200 23.79 12.99 -8.42
C GLY A 200 24.03 11.48 -8.25
N LEU A 201 24.02 10.96 -7.02
CA LEU A 201 24.09 9.52 -6.70
C LEU A 201 22.73 8.81 -6.87
N TYR A 202 21.62 9.56 -6.91
CA TYR A 202 20.31 9.05 -7.31
C TYR A 202 20.06 9.30 -8.81
N THR A 203 20.99 8.90 -9.68
CA THR A 203 20.56 8.59 -11.05
C THR A 203 19.61 7.42 -10.95
N VAL A 204 18.32 7.63 -11.29
CA VAL A 204 17.39 6.52 -11.50
C VAL A 204 17.98 5.72 -12.65
N ASN A 205 18.62 4.60 -12.33
CA ASN A 205 19.01 3.63 -13.32
C ASN A 205 17.72 2.92 -13.74
N GLU A 206 17.18 3.29 -14.91
CA GLU A 206 15.97 2.68 -15.48
C GLU A 206 16.14 1.16 -15.70
N ASN A 207 17.39 0.68 -15.69
CA ASN A 207 17.77 -0.71 -15.86
C ASN A 207 18.24 -1.38 -14.54
N ALA A 208 18.15 -0.70 -13.39
CA ALA A 208 18.43 -1.35 -12.11
C ALA A 208 17.34 -2.39 -11.80
N GLN A 209 17.64 -3.66 -12.07
CA GLN A 209 16.84 -4.77 -11.58
C GLN A 209 16.89 -4.74 -10.04
N LEU A 210 15.73 -4.47 -9.42
CA LEU A 210 15.52 -4.62 -7.99
C LEU A 210 15.56 -6.12 -7.66
N SER A 211 16.75 -6.68 -7.47
CA SER A 211 16.88 -8.01 -6.89
C SER A 211 16.61 -7.92 -5.39
N TRP A 212 15.38 -8.24 -5.04
CA TRP A 212 15.01 -8.52 -3.66
C TRP A 212 15.28 -10.00 -3.39
N GLU A 213 16.30 -10.29 -2.58
CA GLU A 213 16.39 -11.56 -1.89
C GLU A 213 15.64 -11.40 -0.56
N PRO A 214 14.53 -12.11 -0.33
CA PRO A 214 14.02 -12.24 1.02
C PRO A 214 15.12 -12.90 1.85
N ARG A 215 15.53 -12.27 2.94
CA ARG A 215 16.09 -12.99 4.09
C ARG A 215 15.01 -13.03 5.17
N PRO A 216 13.93 -13.80 4.99
CA PRO A 216 12.95 -13.94 6.05
C PRO A 216 13.58 -14.97 6.98
N SER A 217 14.11 -14.55 8.12
CA SER A 217 14.36 -15.57 9.14
C SER A 217 12.97 -16.15 9.46
N ARG A 218 12.78 -17.44 9.16
CA ARG A 218 11.52 -18.16 9.44
C ARG A 218 11.12 -17.96 10.91
N ALA A 219 12.12 -17.81 11.79
CA ALA A 219 11.97 -17.45 13.18
C ALA A 219 11.36 -16.05 13.39
N LEU A 220 11.89 -14.96 12.82
CA LEU A 220 11.29 -13.61 12.95
C LEU A 220 9.90 -13.56 12.34
N MET A 221 9.68 -14.24 11.22
CA MET A 221 8.38 -14.26 10.56
C MET A 221 7.36 -15.03 11.41
N ALA A 222 7.73 -16.21 11.93
CA ALA A 222 6.91 -16.97 12.86
C ALA A 222 6.67 -16.22 14.18
N LEU A 223 7.68 -15.56 14.75
CA LEU A 223 7.54 -14.73 15.95
C LEU A 223 6.62 -13.52 15.71
N SER A 224 6.72 -12.87 14.55
CA SER A 224 5.84 -11.77 14.17
C SER A 224 4.40 -12.26 14.00
N TRP A 225 4.20 -13.42 13.36
CA TRP A 225 2.90 -14.06 13.24
C TRP A 225 2.33 -14.53 14.58
N PHE A 226 3.18 -15.03 15.49
CA PHE A 226 2.80 -15.41 16.85
C PHE A 226 2.46 -14.19 17.71
N ALA A 227 3.16 -13.06 17.56
CA ALA A 227 2.82 -11.82 18.25
C ALA A 227 1.47 -11.25 17.77
N VAL A 228 1.21 -11.31 16.45
CA VAL A 228 -0.07 -10.88 15.86
C VAL A 228 -1.22 -11.82 16.24
N ARG A 229 -1.00 -13.15 16.19
CA ARG A 229 -2.01 -14.14 16.63
C ARG A 229 -2.20 -14.16 18.14
N GLY A 230 -1.15 -13.93 18.92
CA GLY A 230 -1.19 -13.82 20.37
C GLY A 230 -2.03 -12.63 20.81
N ALA A 231 -1.89 -11.48 20.16
CA ALA A 231 -2.74 -10.31 20.41
C ALA A 231 -4.23 -10.57 20.05
N ALA A 232 -4.50 -11.39 19.03
CA ALA A 232 -5.86 -11.80 18.68
C ALA A 232 -6.46 -12.87 19.62
N ALA A 233 -5.63 -13.61 20.35
CA ALA A 233 -6.05 -14.70 21.24
C ALA A 233 -6.39 -14.25 22.67
N VAL A 234 -6.07 -13.00 23.05
CA VAL A 234 -6.36 -12.43 24.39
C VAL A 234 -7.77 -11.82 24.48
N GLY A 235 -8.55 -11.82 23.37
CA GLY A 235 -9.97 -11.44 23.39
C GLY A 235 -10.86 -12.62 23.78
N ASN A 236 -11.56 -12.49 24.90
CA ASN A 236 -12.50 -13.48 25.44
C ASN A 236 -13.51 -13.93 24.35
N ARG A 237 -13.63 -15.24 24.12
CA ARG A 237 -14.31 -15.83 22.95
C ARG A 237 -15.84 -15.76 22.99
N ASP A 238 -16.43 -15.31 24.09
CA ASP A 238 -17.84 -15.60 24.34
C ASP A 238 -18.81 -14.54 23.81
N HIS A 239 -18.37 -13.31 23.49
CA HIS A 239 -19.26 -12.26 22.95
C HIS A 239 -18.61 -11.42 21.84
N LEU A 240 -18.67 -11.89 20.59
CA LEU A 240 -18.37 -11.08 19.40
C LEU A 240 -19.51 -11.20 18.38
N PRO A 241 -20.28 -10.14 18.09
CA PRO A 241 -21.15 -10.10 16.93
C PRO A 241 -20.28 -9.93 15.67
N THR A 242 -20.37 -10.89 14.74
CA THR A 242 -20.14 -10.82 13.28
C THR A 242 -19.40 -9.57 12.73
N GLY A 243 -18.15 -9.35 13.14
CA GLY A 243 -17.30 -8.23 12.70
C GLY A 243 -16.04 -8.65 11.93
N GLY A 244 -15.98 -9.89 11.44
CA GLY A 244 -14.79 -10.49 10.81
C GLY A 244 -14.40 -9.91 9.45
N GLU A 245 -15.29 -9.18 8.77
CA GLU A 245 -15.02 -8.66 7.43
C GLU A 245 -14.18 -7.37 7.41
N VAL A 246 -14.24 -6.55 8.46
CA VAL A 246 -13.56 -5.24 8.49
C VAL A 246 -12.04 -5.39 8.71
N LEU A 247 -11.62 -6.41 9.46
CA LEU A 247 -10.20 -6.70 9.70
C LEU A 247 -9.52 -7.27 8.44
N TYR A 248 -10.25 -8.06 7.64
CA TYR A 248 -9.75 -8.63 6.38
C TYR A 248 -9.56 -7.55 5.30
N VAL A 249 -10.44 -6.54 5.26
CA VAL A 249 -10.34 -5.41 4.31
C VAL A 249 -9.20 -4.45 4.70
N ALA A 250 -9.02 -4.16 5.99
CA ALA A 250 -7.92 -3.31 6.47
C ALA A 250 -6.53 -3.94 6.21
N ILE A 251 -6.41 -5.26 6.37
CA ILE A 251 -5.16 -6.00 6.08
C ILE A 251 -4.91 -6.08 4.56
N ARG A 252 -5.95 -6.25 3.72
CA ARG A 252 -5.81 -6.21 2.25
C ARG A 252 -5.42 -4.83 1.71
N GLN A 253 -5.97 -3.75 2.28
CA GLN A 253 -5.57 -2.39 1.91
C GLN A 253 -4.16 -2.03 2.40
N ALA A 254 -3.74 -2.59 3.53
CA ALA A 254 -2.35 -2.50 3.96
C ALA A 254 -1.43 -3.27 3.01
N SER A 255 -1.72 -4.52 2.65
CA SER A 255 -0.85 -5.30 1.75
C SER A 255 -0.72 -4.73 0.33
N ALA A 256 -1.76 -4.08 -0.20
CA ALA A 256 -1.72 -3.44 -1.52
C ALA A 256 -0.85 -2.17 -1.58
N ARG A 257 -0.49 -1.58 -0.43
CA ARG A 257 0.28 -0.33 -0.34
C ARG A 257 1.76 -0.54 -0.02
N TRP A 258 2.18 -1.77 0.28
CA TRP A 258 3.56 -2.12 0.66
C TRP A 258 4.42 -2.49 -0.56
N GLY A 259 4.50 -1.56 -1.51
CA GLY A 259 5.64 -1.49 -2.42
C GLY A 259 6.88 -1.05 -1.64
N ILE A 260 7.63 -2.02 -1.14
CA ILE A 260 8.88 -1.81 -0.39
C ILE A 260 9.90 -1.13 -1.31
N GLY A 261 10.25 0.12 -0.98
CA GLY A 261 11.24 0.91 -1.70
C GLY A 261 12.12 1.74 -0.78
N ARG A 262 13.37 1.28 -0.65
CA ARG A 262 14.62 1.99 -0.26
C ARG A 262 14.95 2.20 1.22
N VAL A 263 15.96 1.44 1.68
CA VAL A 263 17.01 1.93 2.59
C VAL A 263 18.39 1.45 2.10
N LEU A 264 19.12 2.43 1.55
CA LEU A 264 20.54 2.76 1.71
C LEU A 264 21.67 1.75 1.43
N ALA A 265 22.41 2.13 0.40
CA ALA A 265 23.83 1.93 0.10
C ALA A 265 24.80 2.17 1.27
N GLN A 266 25.74 1.24 1.47
CA GLN A 266 27.11 1.51 1.96
C GLN A 266 28.10 0.44 1.44
N SER A 267 29.07 0.79 0.57
CA SER A 267 30.46 0.29 0.61
C SER A 267 31.41 1.08 -0.34
N PRO A 268 32.74 1.12 -0.10
CA PRO A 268 33.63 2.20 -0.56
C PRO A 268 34.75 1.78 -1.55
N PHE A 269 34.43 1.32 -2.77
CA PHE A 269 35.46 0.83 -3.71
C PHE A 269 35.26 1.22 -5.19
N ILE A 270 35.04 2.49 -5.55
CA ILE A 270 35.19 2.91 -6.96
C ILE A 270 35.72 4.35 -7.05
N LYS A 271 36.95 4.52 -7.57
CA LYS A 271 37.48 5.81 -8.07
C LYS A 271 36.91 6.03 -9.48
N ILE A 272 36.17 7.11 -9.68
CA ILE A 272 35.66 7.51 -11.02
C ILE A 272 36.45 8.73 -11.50
N ILE A 273 37.01 8.61 -12.71
CA ILE A 273 37.82 9.61 -13.41
C ILE A 273 36.89 10.68 -14.01
N PRO A 274 37.13 11.99 -13.81
CA PRO A 274 36.29 13.05 -14.36
C PRO A 274 36.53 13.22 -15.87
N ILE A 275 35.45 13.22 -16.66
CA ILE A 275 35.44 13.52 -18.10
C ILE A 275 34.67 14.84 -18.27
N ARG A 276 35.19 15.79 -19.06
CA ARG A 276 34.53 17.09 -19.31
C ARG A 276 33.77 17.07 -20.64
N PRO A 277 32.51 17.52 -20.69
CA PRO A 277 31.77 17.62 -21.95
C PRO A 277 32.28 18.78 -22.81
N VAL A 278 32.38 18.57 -24.13
CA VAL A 278 32.71 19.59 -25.13
C VAL A 278 31.68 19.51 -26.26
N GLY A 279 30.57 20.24 -26.11
CA GLY A 279 29.46 20.25 -27.07
C GLY A 279 28.56 19.01 -27.03
N ASP A 280 27.60 18.94 -27.97
CA ASP A 280 26.45 18.01 -27.88
C ASP A 280 26.76 16.54 -28.21
N THR A 281 27.93 16.24 -28.79
CA THR A 281 28.28 14.86 -29.22
C THR A 281 29.68 14.40 -28.83
N LEU A 282 30.44 15.23 -28.10
CA LEU A 282 31.86 14.99 -27.83
C LEU A 282 32.19 15.22 -26.34
N THR A 283 32.98 14.33 -25.77
CA THR A 283 33.49 14.41 -24.39
C THR A 283 35.01 14.35 -24.38
N TYR A 284 35.64 15.23 -23.61
CA TYR A 284 37.08 15.32 -23.46
C TYR A 284 37.55 14.62 -22.19
N CYS A 285 38.46 13.67 -22.34
CA CYS A 285 39.08 12.99 -21.21
C CYS A 285 40.32 13.79 -20.74
N ASP A 286 40.27 14.31 -19.51
CA ASP A 286 41.36 15.12 -18.93
C ASP A 286 42.64 14.29 -18.64
N LEU A 287 42.57 12.94 -18.69
CA LEU A 287 43.72 12.07 -18.43
C LEU A 287 44.57 11.78 -19.67
N CYS A 288 43.94 11.73 -20.85
CA CYS A 288 44.61 11.37 -22.12
C CYS A 288 44.47 12.45 -23.20
N HIS A 289 43.93 13.62 -22.87
CA HIS A 289 43.72 14.76 -23.77
C HIS A 289 43.06 14.40 -25.11
N THR A 290 42.17 13.40 -25.12
CA THR A 290 41.51 12.87 -26.33
C THR A 290 40.00 13.11 -26.28
N VAL A 291 39.39 13.40 -27.44
CA VAL A 291 37.94 13.63 -27.59
C VAL A 291 37.23 12.33 -28.00
N ILE A 292 36.25 11.90 -27.20
CA ILE A 292 35.44 10.69 -27.38
C ILE A 292 34.04 11.09 -27.88
N LYS A 293 33.53 10.41 -28.90
CA LYS A 293 32.19 10.64 -29.45
C LYS A 293 31.17 9.77 -28.72
N THR A 294 30.16 10.37 -28.08
CA THR A 294 29.12 9.63 -27.35
C THR A 294 27.85 9.51 -28.17
N GLU A 295 27.41 8.29 -28.49
CA GLU A 295 26.14 8.03 -29.17
C GLU A 295 24.92 8.11 -28.23
N LYS A 296 23.80 8.56 -28.79
CA LYS A 296 22.44 8.85 -28.26
C LYS A 296 22.00 8.13 -26.97
N ARG A 297 21.42 8.91 -26.04
CA ARG A 297 20.58 8.43 -24.92
C ARG A 297 19.24 7.83 -25.43
N ASP A 298 19.11 6.52 -25.24
CA ASP A 298 17.95 5.60 -25.20
C ASP A 298 16.64 5.91 -25.97
N THR A 299 16.58 5.39 -27.19
CA THR A 299 15.42 5.38 -28.09
C THR A 299 14.31 4.39 -27.70
N ALA A 300 14.61 3.35 -26.92
CA ALA A 300 13.68 2.24 -26.67
C ALA A 300 12.44 2.62 -25.84
N MET A 301 12.63 3.34 -24.73
CA MET A 301 11.50 3.79 -23.90
C MET A 301 10.63 4.81 -24.62
N GLN A 302 11.24 5.66 -25.45
CA GLN A 302 10.53 6.62 -26.30
C GLN A 302 9.60 5.89 -27.27
N HIS A 303 10.07 4.82 -27.93
CA HIS A 303 9.24 4.02 -28.82
C HIS A 303 8.05 3.33 -28.12
N ILE A 304 8.20 2.89 -26.87
CA ILE A 304 7.08 2.31 -26.09
C ILE A 304 6.02 3.38 -25.80
N ILE A 305 6.45 4.57 -25.37
CA ILE A 305 5.54 5.69 -25.08
C ILE A 305 4.82 6.11 -26.37
N GLU A 306 5.55 6.28 -27.47
CA GLU A 306 4.98 6.58 -28.78
C GLU A 306 3.98 5.51 -29.23
N GLY A 307 4.30 4.23 -29.04
CA GLY A 307 3.40 3.11 -29.34
C GLY A 307 2.10 3.15 -28.55
N PHE A 308 2.16 3.46 -27.25
CA PHE A 308 0.97 3.64 -26.41
C PHE A 308 0.13 4.85 -26.85
N LEU A 309 0.78 5.98 -27.15
CA LEU A 309 0.10 7.17 -27.66
C LEU A 309 -0.59 6.89 -29.01
N ASN A 310 0.05 6.12 -29.89
CA ASN A 310 -0.53 5.69 -31.16
C ASN A 310 -1.73 4.75 -30.95
N PHE A 311 -1.62 3.80 -30.02
CA PHE A 311 -2.76 2.95 -29.64
C PHE A 311 -3.95 3.79 -29.17
N GLN A 312 -3.73 4.79 -28.31
CA GLN A 312 -4.80 5.65 -27.80
C GLN A 312 -5.44 6.54 -28.87
N LYS A 313 -4.66 7.03 -29.83
CA LYS A 313 -5.12 7.95 -30.89
C LYS A 313 -5.79 7.23 -32.05
N GLU A 314 -5.21 6.11 -32.50
CA GLU A 314 -5.62 5.46 -33.75
C GLU A 314 -6.42 4.18 -33.50
N ILE A 315 -5.92 3.29 -32.62
CA ILE A 315 -6.47 1.93 -32.48
C ILE A 315 -7.66 1.88 -31.53
N PHE A 316 -7.57 2.52 -30.38
CA PHE A 316 -8.60 2.50 -29.35
C PHE A 316 -9.93 3.10 -29.83
N PRO A 317 -9.97 4.25 -30.53
CA PRO A 317 -11.24 4.82 -31.00
C PRO A 317 -11.96 3.93 -32.01
N GLN A 318 -11.23 3.19 -32.85
CA GLN A 318 -11.79 2.26 -33.84
C GLN A 318 -12.41 1.01 -33.20
N ARG A 319 -12.02 0.68 -31.96
CA ARG A 319 -12.45 -0.53 -31.23
C ARG A 319 -13.07 -0.19 -29.87
N LYS A 320 -13.63 1.01 -29.74
CA LYS A 320 -14.12 1.56 -28.47
C LYS A 320 -15.21 0.69 -27.84
N GLU A 321 -16.11 0.15 -28.65
CA GLU A 321 -17.20 -0.72 -28.24
C GLU A 321 -16.67 -2.03 -27.64
N LEU A 322 -15.65 -2.62 -28.26
CA LEU A 322 -14.97 -3.81 -27.76
C LEU A 322 -14.30 -3.54 -26.42
N PHE A 323 -13.51 -2.47 -26.29
CA PHE A 323 -12.86 -2.17 -25.00
C PHE A 323 -13.87 -1.78 -23.92
N ARG A 324 -15.02 -1.19 -24.28
CA ARG A 324 -16.09 -0.88 -23.35
C ARG A 324 -16.75 -2.15 -22.80
N SER A 325 -16.96 -3.18 -23.62
CA SER A 325 -17.50 -4.45 -23.15
C SER A 325 -16.50 -5.20 -22.25
N LEU A 326 -15.21 -5.13 -22.56
CA LEU A 326 -14.14 -5.76 -21.78
C LEU A 326 -13.83 -5.04 -20.45
N ALA A 327 -14.25 -3.79 -20.27
CA ALA A 327 -13.98 -3.01 -19.07
C ALA A 327 -14.71 -3.53 -17.82
N SER A 328 -15.84 -4.23 -17.99
CA SER A 328 -16.64 -4.75 -16.88
C SER A 328 -16.41 -6.24 -16.59
N SER A 329 -16.07 -7.04 -17.60
CA SER A 329 -15.87 -8.48 -17.45
C SER A 329 -15.01 -9.06 -18.59
N GLN A 330 -14.38 -10.20 -18.31
CA GLN A 330 -13.67 -11.01 -19.29
C GLN A 330 -14.34 -12.39 -19.40
N ASN A 331 -14.38 -12.96 -20.60
CA ASN A 331 -14.89 -14.31 -20.85
C ASN A 331 -14.03 -15.00 -21.93
N PRO A 332 -12.78 -15.37 -21.60
CA PRO A 332 -11.86 -15.97 -22.54
C PRO A 332 -12.31 -17.38 -22.94
N LYS A 333 -12.08 -17.75 -24.19
CA LYS A 333 -12.45 -19.07 -24.74
C LYS A 333 -11.48 -20.17 -24.32
N ALA A 334 -10.20 -19.82 -24.19
CA ALA A 334 -9.13 -20.77 -23.90
C ALA A 334 -8.04 -20.13 -23.04
N LEU A 335 -7.35 -20.97 -22.28
CA LEU A 335 -6.11 -20.66 -21.59
C LEU A 335 -4.97 -21.01 -22.54
N PHE A 336 -4.17 -20.01 -22.91
CA PHE A 336 -3.04 -20.17 -23.81
C PHE A 336 -1.72 -19.99 -23.06
N ILE A 337 -0.95 -21.07 -22.94
CA ILE A 337 0.35 -21.07 -22.26
C ILE A 337 1.44 -21.05 -23.32
N SER A 338 2.24 -19.99 -23.36
CA SER A 338 3.25 -19.76 -24.39
C SER A 338 4.59 -19.27 -23.83
N CYS A 339 5.60 -19.21 -24.70
CA CYS A 339 6.91 -18.72 -24.30
C CYS A 339 6.94 -17.19 -24.18
N SER A 340 7.74 -16.66 -23.26
CA SER A 340 8.05 -15.23 -23.15
C SER A 340 8.89 -14.69 -24.32
N ASP A 341 9.26 -15.52 -25.30
CA ASP A 341 9.97 -15.11 -26.52
C ASP A 341 9.25 -13.95 -27.22
N SER A 342 9.96 -12.86 -27.48
CA SER A 342 9.39 -11.63 -28.03
C SER A 342 8.80 -11.79 -29.43
N ARG A 343 9.15 -12.88 -30.14
CA ARG A 343 8.64 -13.20 -31.49
C ARG A 343 7.29 -13.92 -31.47
N LEU A 344 6.88 -14.45 -30.33
CA LEU A 344 5.63 -15.18 -30.17
C LEU A 344 4.61 -14.30 -29.46
N VAL A 345 3.56 -13.89 -30.18
CA VAL A 345 2.43 -13.16 -29.63
C VAL A 345 1.17 -14.01 -29.84
N PRO A 346 0.63 -14.66 -28.80
CA PRO A 346 -0.47 -15.62 -28.94
C PRO A 346 -1.66 -15.08 -29.72
N GLU A 347 -2.13 -13.89 -29.37
CA GLU A 347 -3.28 -13.22 -29.98
C GLU A 347 -3.04 -12.95 -31.47
N LEU A 348 -1.82 -12.57 -31.84
CA LEU A 348 -1.44 -12.34 -33.23
C LEU A 348 -1.40 -13.64 -34.04
N VAL A 349 -0.76 -14.69 -33.50
CA VAL A 349 -0.62 -15.98 -34.21
C VAL A 349 -1.95 -16.69 -34.36
N THR A 350 -2.84 -16.55 -33.38
CA THR A 350 -4.15 -17.21 -33.37
C THR A 350 -5.28 -16.34 -33.91
N GLN A 351 -4.98 -15.11 -34.36
CA GLN A 351 -5.94 -14.13 -34.86
C GLN A 351 -7.11 -13.90 -33.88
N GLN A 352 -6.79 -13.82 -32.60
CA GLN A 352 -7.78 -13.58 -31.53
C GLN A 352 -7.78 -12.10 -31.13
N ASP A 353 -8.97 -11.60 -30.82
CA ASP A 353 -9.13 -10.25 -30.28
C ASP A 353 -8.82 -10.20 -28.77
N PRO A 354 -8.53 -9.00 -28.22
CA PRO A 354 -8.41 -8.80 -26.78
C PRO A 354 -9.58 -9.42 -26.00
N GLY A 355 -9.26 -10.13 -24.91
CA GLY A 355 -10.24 -10.79 -24.05
C GLY A 355 -10.70 -12.19 -24.50
N GLN A 356 -10.28 -12.67 -25.69
CA GLN A 356 -10.65 -14.01 -26.17
C GLN A 356 -9.71 -15.11 -25.66
N LEU A 357 -8.47 -14.79 -25.30
CA LEU A 357 -7.52 -15.72 -24.69
C LEU A 357 -7.12 -15.25 -23.29
N PHE A 358 -6.97 -16.20 -22.37
CA PHE A 358 -6.33 -15.97 -21.08
C PHE A 358 -4.90 -16.49 -21.17
N VAL A 359 -3.89 -15.65 -21.00
CA VAL A 359 -2.53 -15.99 -21.44
C VAL A 359 -1.54 -16.11 -20.27
N ILE A 360 -0.80 -17.21 -20.23
CA ILE A 360 0.40 -17.37 -19.39
C ILE A 360 1.62 -17.34 -20.30
N ARG A 361 2.60 -16.49 -19.98
CA ARG A 361 3.88 -16.44 -20.69
C ARG A 361 5.03 -16.65 -19.74
N ASN A 362 5.83 -17.69 -19.97
CA ASN A 362 7.05 -17.96 -19.20
C ASN A 362 8.19 -18.46 -20.10
N ALA A 363 9.42 -18.50 -19.60
CA ALA A 363 10.54 -19.01 -20.38
C ALA A 363 10.36 -20.51 -20.65
N GLY A 364 10.14 -20.87 -21.92
CA GLY A 364 9.99 -22.26 -22.35
C GLY A 364 8.60 -22.87 -22.19
N ASN A 365 7.55 -22.04 -21.96
CA ASN A 365 6.14 -22.49 -21.87
C ASN A 365 5.96 -23.69 -20.94
N ILE A 366 6.68 -23.70 -19.82
CA ILE A 366 6.74 -24.80 -18.85
C ILE A 366 5.53 -24.72 -17.91
N VAL A 367 4.91 -25.88 -17.69
CA VAL A 367 3.85 -26.07 -16.69
C VAL A 367 4.39 -26.99 -15.59
N PRO A 368 4.66 -26.48 -14.38
CA PRO A 368 5.13 -27.31 -13.27
C PRO A 368 4.03 -28.27 -12.81
N SER A 369 4.42 -29.43 -12.29
CA SER A 369 3.52 -30.32 -11.57
C SER A 369 2.91 -29.62 -10.35
N PHE A 370 1.70 -30.02 -9.97
CA PHE A 370 1.05 -29.48 -8.77
C PHE A 370 1.88 -29.79 -7.52
N GLY A 371 2.06 -28.79 -6.65
CA GLY A 371 2.83 -28.88 -5.41
C GLY A 371 2.16 -28.11 -4.28
N PRO A 372 2.61 -28.31 -3.03
CA PRO A 372 1.98 -27.72 -1.83
C PRO A 372 2.12 -26.20 -1.76
N GLU A 373 3.12 -25.62 -2.43
CA GLU A 373 3.31 -24.18 -2.55
C GLU A 373 2.81 -23.71 -3.92
N PRO A 374 1.76 -22.87 -4.00
CA PRO A 374 1.21 -22.44 -5.27
C PRO A 374 2.18 -21.51 -6.00
N GLY A 375 2.57 -21.88 -7.21
CA GLY A 375 3.33 -21.03 -8.14
C GLY A 375 2.42 -20.16 -8.99
N GLY A 376 3.01 -19.14 -9.65
CA GLY A 376 2.26 -18.25 -10.55
C GLY A 376 1.51 -18.99 -11.67
N VAL A 377 2.10 -20.07 -12.21
CA VAL A 377 1.46 -20.89 -13.26
C VAL A 377 0.28 -21.68 -12.71
N SER A 378 0.42 -22.39 -11.58
CA SER A 378 -0.65 -23.22 -11.01
C SER A 378 -1.84 -22.38 -10.54
N ALA A 379 -1.58 -21.23 -9.89
CA ALA A 379 -2.63 -20.30 -9.47
C ALA A 379 -3.38 -19.69 -10.67
N THR A 380 -2.68 -19.42 -11.77
CA THR A 380 -3.31 -18.85 -12.98
C THR A 380 -4.13 -19.90 -13.73
N ILE A 381 -3.68 -21.15 -13.78
CA ILE A 381 -4.48 -22.27 -14.31
C ILE A 381 -5.75 -22.46 -13.47
N GLU A 382 -5.62 -22.48 -12.14
CA GLU A 382 -6.76 -22.58 -11.22
C GLU A 382 -7.76 -21.44 -11.45
N TYR A 383 -7.28 -20.20 -11.58
CA TYR A 383 -8.15 -19.06 -11.87
C TYR A 383 -8.85 -19.19 -13.23
N ALA A 384 -8.14 -19.62 -14.27
CA ALA A 384 -8.73 -19.82 -15.59
C ALA A 384 -9.86 -20.86 -15.58
N VAL A 385 -9.62 -21.99 -14.91
CA VAL A 385 -10.58 -23.10 -14.89
C VAL A 385 -11.73 -22.82 -13.92
N VAL A 386 -11.43 -22.43 -12.68
CA VAL A 386 -12.42 -22.32 -11.59
C VAL A 386 -13.16 -20.99 -11.62
N ALA A 387 -12.46 -19.88 -11.85
CA ALA A 387 -13.07 -18.55 -11.79
C ALA A 387 -13.59 -18.08 -13.16
N LEU A 388 -12.87 -18.38 -14.25
CA LEU A 388 -13.26 -17.96 -15.60
C LEU A 388 -14.01 -19.03 -16.40
N GLY A 389 -14.07 -20.28 -15.91
CA GLY A 389 -14.82 -21.35 -16.57
C GLY A 389 -14.24 -21.79 -17.92
N VAL A 390 -12.93 -21.57 -18.14
CA VAL A 390 -12.26 -21.96 -19.38
C VAL A 390 -12.22 -23.49 -19.52
N THR A 391 -12.63 -23.99 -20.68
CA THR A 391 -12.66 -25.42 -21.00
C THR A 391 -11.40 -25.91 -21.70
N ASP A 392 -10.76 -25.06 -22.48
CA ASP A 392 -9.66 -25.42 -23.36
C ASP A 392 -8.33 -24.85 -22.86
N ILE A 393 -7.32 -25.71 -22.73
CA ILE A 393 -5.96 -25.30 -22.35
C ILE A 393 -5.00 -25.70 -23.48
N VAL A 394 -4.32 -24.70 -24.04
CA VAL A 394 -3.34 -24.87 -25.12
C VAL A 394 -1.94 -24.59 -24.58
N ILE A 395 -1.03 -25.56 -24.70
CA ILE A 395 0.39 -25.36 -24.42
C ILE A 395 1.13 -25.24 -25.74
N CYS A 396 1.62 -24.04 -26.04
CA CYS A 396 2.24 -23.70 -27.31
C CYS A 396 3.75 -23.54 -27.16
N GLY A 397 4.49 -24.51 -27.69
CA GLY A 397 5.92 -24.39 -27.96
C GLY A 397 6.20 -23.56 -29.21
N HIS A 398 7.48 -23.27 -29.46
CA HIS A 398 7.90 -22.59 -30.69
C HIS A 398 9.31 -23.05 -31.12
N SER A 399 9.61 -22.86 -32.40
CA SER A 399 10.94 -23.14 -32.95
C SER A 399 12.01 -22.23 -32.32
N ASN A 400 13.23 -22.76 -32.20
CA ASN A 400 14.40 -22.05 -31.67
C ASN A 400 14.17 -21.42 -30.29
N CYS A 401 13.50 -22.15 -29.40
CA CYS A 401 13.28 -21.74 -28.02
C CYS A 401 14.59 -21.79 -27.22
N GLY A 402 15.03 -20.63 -26.69
CA GLY A 402 16.26 -20.54 -25.90
C GLY A 402 16.22 -21.39 -24.63
N ALA A 403 15.09 -21.40 -23.92
CA ALA A 403 14.92 -22.21 -22.70
C ALA A 403 15.01 -23.72 -23.00
N MET A 404 14.34 -24.19 -24.06
CA MET A 404 14.40 -25.60 -24.45
C MET A 404 15.75 -25.99 -25.02
N THR A 405 16.45 -25.07 -25.69
CA THR A 405 17.82 -25.27 -26.14
C THR A 405 18.76 -25.48 -24.94
N ALA A 406 18.64 -24.65 -23.90
CA ALA A 406 19.43 -24.80 -22.67
C ALA A 406 19.15 -26.13 -21.95
N VAL A 407 17.90 -26.58 -21.93
CA VAL A 407 17.51 -27.91 -21.39
C VAL A 407 18.11 -29.03 -22.24
N ALA A 408 17.94 -29.00 -23.56
CA ALA A 408 18.38 -30.07 -24.45
C ALA A 408 19.90 -30.21 -24.52
N THR A 409 20.63 -29.09 -24.46
CA THR A 409 22.10 -29.05 -24.54
C THR A 409 22.79 -29.12 -23.18
N CYS A 410 22.03 -29.22 -22.08
CA CYS A 410 22.55 -29.20 -20.72
C CYS A 410 23.49 -28.01 -20.45
N GLN A 411 23.13 -26.82 -20.93
CA GLN A 411 23.93 -25.61 -20.68
C GLN A 411 24.04 -25.33 -19.18
N CYS A 412 25.24 -24.90 -18.75
CA CYS A 412 25.45 -24.42 -17.39
C CYS A 412 24.87 -23.02 -17.24
N LEU A 413 23.94 -22.90 -16.29
CA LEU A 413 23.14 -21.72 -16.02
C LEU A 413 23.51 -21.12 -14.65
N ASP A 414 24.78 -21.22 -14.25
CA ASP A 414 25.26 -20.79 -12.93
C ASP A 414 25.03 -19.30 -12.68
N SER A 415 25.10 -18.49 -13.74
CA SER A 415 24.79 -17.06 -13.71
C SER A 415 23.27 -16.76 -13.70
N MET A 416 22.42 -17.76 -13.86
CA MET A 416 20.96 -17.66 -13.94
C MET A 416 20.28 -18.71 -13.05
N PRO A 417 20.48 -18.69 -11.72
CA PRO A 417 20.02 -19.74 -10.81
C PRO A 417 18.50 -19.96 -10.82
N ALA A 418 17.70 -18.90 -11.02
CA ALA A 418 16.26 -19.02 -11.15
C ALA A 418 15.85 -19.76 -12.45
N VAL A 419 16.51 -19.47 -13.58
CA VAL A 419 16.28 -20.15 -14.85
C VAL A 419 16.76 -21.60 -14.78
N SER A 420 17.86 -21.86 -14.08
CA SER A 420 18.37 -23.20 -13.84
C SER A 420 17.34 -24.07 -13.11
N HIS A 421 16.82 -23.61 -11.97
CA HIS A 421 15.77 -24.31 -11.23
C HIS A 421 14.48 -24.46 -12.05
N TRP A 422 14.11 -23.42 -12.80
CA TRP A 422 12.93 -23.45 -13.66
C TRP A 422 13.05 -24.49 -14.78
N ALA A 423 14.17 -24.50 -15.50
CA ALA A 423 14.45 -25.43 -16.58
C ALA A 423 14.60 -26.88 -16.08
N ALA A 424 15.05 -27.07 -14.83
CA ALA A 424 15.15 -28.39 -14.20
C ALA A 424 13.80 -29.12 -14.09
N LEU A 425 12.67 -28.38 -14.04
CA LEU A 425 11.33 -28.96 -14.06
C LEU A 425 11.04 -29.79 -15.32
N CYS A 426 11.72 -29.51 -16.42
CA CYS A 426 11.60 -30.25 -17.68
C CYS A 426 12.73 -31.26 -17.90
N ARG A 427 13.70 -31.36 -16.99
CA ARG A 427 14.83 -32.30 -17.15
C ARG A 427 14.41 -33.70 -16.70
N CYS A 428 14.37 -34.62 -17.65
CA CYS A 428 14.24 -36.04 -17.35
C CYS A 428 15.63 -36.60 -16.96
N GLY A 429 15.96 -36.56 -15.67
CA GLY A 429 16.95 -37.47 -15.07
C GLY A 429 18.45 -37.28 -15.37
N LYS A 430 18.90 -36.19 -16.01
CA LYS A 430 20.35 -35.90 -16.14
C LYS A 430 20.78 -34.76 -15.22
N SER A 431 21.25 -35.14 -14.04
CA SER A 431 22.05 -34.30 -13.15
C SER A 431 23.46 -34.14 -13.73
N GLY A 432 23.79 -32.94 -14.19
CA GLY A 432 25.12 -32.61 -14.69
C GLY A 432 25.14 -31.24 -15.36
N CYS A 433 25.47 -30.21 -14.58
CA CYS A 433 26.80 -29.64 -14.68
C CYS A 433 27.62 -30.32 -13.56
#